data_AF-A0A9D8WXM1-F1
#
_entry.id   AF-A0A9D8WXM1-F1
#
_cell.length_a   1.000
_cell.length_b   1.000
_cell.length_c   1.000
_cell.angle_alpha   90.00
_cell.angle_beta   90.00
_cell.angle_gamma   90.00
#
_symmetry.space_group_name_H-M   'P 1'
#
loop_
_entity.id
_entity.type
_entity.pdbx_description
1 polymer ?
#
loop_
_entity_poly.entity_id
_entity_poly.type
_entity_poly.pdbx_seq_one_letter_code
_entity_poly.pdbx_strand_id
1 'polypeptide(L)'
;ERLDRAEKLFSPAEAAKDGIKLVFMNSSDKDELLAVTDGTGYDDVFVYAPVPAVVELGDAILGFDGCLNFFAGPLDKNFSANFNFYNVHYAQHHVAGTSGSTPADMKDIVDLLGKKRLDPSVMITHIGGIDAAINTTLNLPKIPGGKKLIYTHIELPLTAIADFSELGKTDNRFRILDEMVKANNGLWSAEAEEYLLENF
;
A
#
# COMPACT_ATOMS: atom_id res chain seq x y z
N GLU A 1 6.40 13.82 3.13
CA GLU A 1 7.11 12.60 2.68
C GLU A 1 6.16 11.46 2.26
N ARG A 2 5.39 10.83 3.17
CA ARG A 2 4.50 9.70 2.80
C ARG A 2 3.39 10.10 1.82
N LEU A 3 2.74 11.25 2.03
CA LEU A 3 1.72 11.80 1.13
C LEU A 3 2.35 12.16 -0.22
N ASP A 4 3.48 12.86 -0.23
CA ASP A 4 4.21 13.22 -1.46
C ASP A 4 4.60 11.98 -2.29
N ARG A 5 4.97 10.87 -1.63
CA ARG A 5 5.23 9.61 -2.32
C ARG A 5 3.95 9.02 -2.92
N ALA A 6 2.84 9.06 -2.20
CA ALA A 6 1.56 8.58 -2.69
C ALA A 6 1.08 9.39 -3.91
N GLU A 7 1.18 10.72 -3.85
CA GLU A 7 0.85 11.62 -4.98
C GLU A 7 1.71 11.39 -6.21
N LYS A 8 3.00 11.05 -6.03
CA LYS A 8 3.90 10.70 -7.14
C LYS A 8 3.52 9.38 -7.81
N LEU A 9 3.06 8.41 -7.02
CA LEU A 9 2.69 7.07 -7.51
C LEU A 9 1.27 7.04 -8.08
N PHE A 10 0.37 7.87 -7.55
CA PHE A 10 -1.04 7.89 -7.89
C PHE A 10 -1.45 9.33 -8.22
N SER A 11 -1.56 9.62 -9.52
CA SER A 11 -1.86 10.96 -9.98
C SER A 11 -3.35 11.31 -9.81
N PRO A 12 -3.71 12.38 -9.07
CA PRO A 12 -5.08 12.87 -9.04
C PRO A 12 -5.62 13.24 -10.43
N ALA A 13 -4.76 13.71 -11.33
CA ALA A 13 -5.14 14.04 -12.70
C ALA A 13 -5.46 12.80 -13.55
N GLU A 14 -4.83 11.66 -13.26
CA GLU A 14 -5.17 10.40 -13.91
C GLU A 14 -6.49 9.84 -13.37
N ALA A 15 -6.66 9.82 -12.04
CA ALA A 15 -7.91 9.42 -11.40
C ALA A 15 -9.11 10.25 -11.91
N ALA A 16 -8.92 11.55 -12.15
CA ALA A 16 -9.96 12.43 -12.68
C ALA A 16 -10.44 12.04 -14.09
N LYS A 17 -9.62 11.35 -14.90
CA LYS A 17 -10.05 10.83 -16.21
C LYS A 17 -11.13 9.75 -16.09
N ASP A 18 -11.15 9.05 -14.96
CA ASP A 18 -12.15 8.05 -14.62
C ASP A 18 -13.29 8.63 -13.76
N GLY A 19 -13.35 9.96 -13.62
CA GLY A 19 -14.37 10.65 -12.80
C GLY A 19 -14.12 10.53 -11.29
N ILE A 20 -12.92 10.15 -10.87
CA ILE A 20 -12.56 9.95 -9.46
C ILE A 20 -11.85 11.20 -8.92
N LYS A 21 -12.38 11.78 -7.85
CA LYS A 21 -11.69 12.81 -7.06
C LYS A 21 -10.78 12.13 -6.03
N LEU A 22 -9.49 12.04 -6.34
CA LEU A 22 -8.48 11.49 -5.43
C LEU A 22 -7.86 12.61 -4.58
N VAL A 23 -7.88 12.43 -3.26
CA VAL A 23 -7.34 13.39 -2.28
C VAL A 23 -6.39 12.66 -1.34
N PHE A 24 -5.17 13.19 -1.21
CA PHE A 24 -4.20 12.76 -0.21
C PHE A 24 -4.20 13.76 0.93
N MET A 25 -4.46 13.29 2.15
CA MET A 25 -4.53 14.18 3.31
C MET A 25 -4.06 13.48 4.58
N ASN A 26 -3.64 14.31 5.54
CA ASN A 26 -3.33 13.83 6.87
C ASN A 26 -4.65 13.59 7.62
N SER A 27 -4.80 12.42 8.22
CA SER A 27 -5.99 12.06 8.98
C SER A 27 -5.98 12.62 10.42
N SER A 28 -5.10 13.56 10.76
CA SER A 28 -5.02 14.12 12.11
C SER A 28 -6.18 15.05 12.45
N ASP A 29 -6.83 15.63 11.43
CA ASP A 29 -7.93 16.57 11.60
C ASP A 29 -9.23 16.00 11.02
N LYS A 30 -10.21 15.78 11.90
CA LYS A 30 -11.53 15.25 11.55
C LYS A 30 -12.33 16.23 10.69
N ASP A 31 -12.23 17.52 10.98
CA ASP A 31 -13.03 18.54 10.32
C ASP A 31 -12.53 18.76 8.89
N GLU A 32 -11.23 18.64 8.65
CA GLU A 32 -10.67 18.62 7.29
C GLU A 32 -11.17 17.43 6.47
N LEU A 33 -11.23 16.22 7.08
CA LEU A 33 -11.78 15.03 6.42
C LEU A 33 -13.25 15.24 6.04
N LEU A 34 -14.08 15.69 6.98
CA LEU A 34 -15.50 15.96 6.73
C LEU A 34 -15.71 17.08 5.71
N ALA A 35 -14.84 18.08 5.63
CA ALA A 35 -14.92 19.14 4.63
C ALA A 35 -14.78 18.61 3.19
N VAL A 36 -14.14 17.45 2.98
CA VAL A 36 -14.03 16.82 1.65
C VAL A 36 -15.40 16.37 1.12
N THR A 37 -16.31 16.01 2.05
CA THR A 37 -17.66 15.54 1.76
C THR A 37 -18.73 16.55 2.17
N ASP A 38 -18.39 17.84 2.22
CA ASP A 38 -19.31 18.92 2.61
C ASP A 38 -20.00 18.68 3.97
N GLY A 39 -19.36 17.91 4.85
CA GLY A 39 -19.86 17.54 6.17
C GLY A 39 -20.81 16.35 6.21
N THR A 40 -21.09 15.67 5.08
CA THR A 40 -22.03 14.52 5.06
C THR A 40 -21.43 13.22 5.60
N GLY A 41 -20.10 13.16 5.75
CA GLY A 41 -19.38 11.94 6.10
C GLY A 41 -19.08 11.05 4.89
N TYR A 42 -18.59 9.84 5.16
CA TYR A 42 -18.18 8.85 4.15
C TYR A 42 -19.08 7.61 4.18
N ASP A 43 -19.40 7.07 3.01
CA ASP A 43 -20.15 5.81 2.86
C ASP A 43 -19.31 4.61 3.33
N ASP A 44 -18.01 4.61 3.02
CA ASP A 44 -17.08 3.55 3.39
C ASP A 44 -15.78 4.14 3.95
N VAL A 45 -15.31 3.62 5.08
CA VAL A 45 -14.03 3.98 5.67
C VAL A 45 -13.20 2.72 5.92
N PHE A 46 -12.03 2.64 5.28
CA PHE A 46 -11.12 1.50 5.42
C PHE A 46 -9.96 1.83 6.36
N VAL A 47 -9.86 1.08 7.46
CA VAL A 47 -8.79 1.24 8.45
C VAL A 47 -7.74 0.14 8.29
N TYR A 48 -6.54 0.55 7.88
CA TYR A 48 -5.39 -0.31 7.63
C TYR A 48 -4.35 -0.34 8.77
N ALA A 49 -4.59 0.38 9.87
CA ALA A 49 -3.70 0.41 11.03
C ALA A 49 -4.46 0.05 12.31
N PRO A 50 -3.95 -0.89 13.15
CA PRO A 50 -4.60 -1.27 14.39
C PRO A 50 -4.21 -0.26 15.48
N VAL A 51 -4.70 0.97 15.36
CA VAL A 51 -4.47 2.07 16.31
C VAL A 51 -5.83 2.58 16.77
N PRO A 52 -6.16 2.61 18.08
CA PRO A 52 -7.52 2.93 18.54
C PRO A 52 -8.01 4.28 18.03
N ALA A 53 -7.17 5.32 18.08
CA ALA A 53 -7.49 6.65 17.58
C ALA A 53 -7.82 6.68 16.07
N VAL A 54 -7.24 5.78 15.26
CA VAL A 54 -7.53 5.70 13.82
C VAL A 54 -8.87 5.00 13.58
N VAL A 55 -9.18 3.97 14.38
CA VAL A 55 -10.47 3.27 14.32
C VAL A 55 -11.61 4.21 14.76
N GLU A 56 -11.42 4.92 15.88
CA GLU A 56 -12.39 5.87 16.42
C GLU A 56 -12.59 7.07 15.50
N LEU A 57 -11.52 7.56 14.85
CA LEU A 57 -11.65 8.56 13.80
C LEU A 57 -12.49 8.04 12.63
N GLY A 58 -12.24 6.79 12.21
CA GLY A 58 -12.98 6.17 11.12
C GLY A 58 -14.49 6.10 11.39
N ASP A 59 -14.88 5.72 12.61
CA ASP A 59 -16.28 5.79 13.08
C ASP A 59 -16.82 7.23 13.07
N ALA A 60 -16.04 8.18 13.57
CA ALA A 60 -16.47 9.57 13.74
C ALA A 60 -16.70 10.34 12.42
N ILE A 61 -16.18 9.85 11.29
CA ILE A 61 -16.34 10.48 9.96
C ILE A 61 -17.34 9.74 9.07
N LEU A 62 -17.91 8.62 9.51
CA LEU A 62 -18.94 7.93 8.74
C LEU A 62 -20.16 8.82 8.51
N GLY A 63 -20.72 8.70 7.30
CA GLY A 63 -22.01 9.27 6.95
C GLY A 63 -23.16 8.36 7.37
N PHE A 64 -24.39 8.80 7.08
CA PHE A 64 -25.58 7.97 7.29
C PHE A 64 -25.49 6.68 6.47
N ASP A 65 -25.79 5.54 7.09
CA ASP A 65 -25.64 4.18 6.54
C ASP A 65 -24.19 3.80 6.17
N GLY A 66 -23.20 4.46 6.77
CA GLY A 66 -21.79 4.23 6.48
C GLY A 66 -21.21 2.94 7.08
N CYS A 67 -20.20 2.38 6.44
CA CYS A 67 -19.51 1.16 6.85
C CYS A 67 -18.04 1.39 7.22
N LEU A 68 -17.67 1.05 8.46
CA LEU A 68 -16.27 0.96 8.88
C LEU A 68 -15.71 -0.42 8.55
N ASN A 69 -14.79 -0.50 7.60
CA ASN A 69 -14.06 -1.71 7.26
C ASN A 69 -12.72 -1.79 8.02
N PHE A 70 -12.54 -2.84 8.82
CA PHE A 70 -11.31 -3.09 9.57
C PHE A 70 -10.51 -4.26 8.98
N PHE A 71 -9.39 -3.95 8.33
CA PHE A 71 -8.49 -4.92 7.68
C PHE A 71 -7.14 -5.08 8.42
N ALA A 72 -6.83 -4.19 9.37
CA ALA A 72 -5.47 -3.97 9.87
C ALA A 72 -4.76 -5.16 10.56
N GLY A 73 -5.46 -6.26 10.86
CA GLY A 73 -4.88 -7.50 11.39
C GLY A 73 -4.05 -7.32 12.67
N PRO A 74 -4.65 -6.95 13.82
CA PRO A 74 -3.91 -6.69 15.06
C PRO A 74 -3.19 -7.95 15.58
N LEU A 75 -1.94 -7.78 16.02
CA LEU A 75 -1.17 -8.85 16.69
C LEU A 75 -1.57 -9.04 18.16
N ASP A 76 -2.01 -7.96 18.81
CA ASP A 76 -2.53 -8.00 20.16
C ASP A 76 -3.98 -8.47 20.16
N LYS A 77 -4.23 -9.61 20.81
CA LYS A 77 -5.57 -10.21 20.93
C LYS A 77 -6.53 -9.39 21.79
N ASN A 78 -6.01 -8.43 22.58
CA ASN A 78 -6.81 -7.53 23.40
C ASN A 78 -7.02 -6.16 22.76
N PHE A 79 -6.55 -5.97 21.51
CA PHE A 79 -6.77 -4.74 20.78
C PHE A 79 -8.27 -4.39 20.74
N SER A 80 -8.61 -3.19 21.19
CA SER A 80 -9.97 -2.67 21.21
C SER A 80 -9.95 -1.16 21.00
N ALA A 81 -11.07 -0.63 20.49
CA ALA A 81 -11.31 0.78 20.27
C ALA A 81 -12.80 1.06 20.54
N ASN A 82 -13.16 2.30 20.90
CA ASN A 82 -14.56 2.64 21.07
C ASN A 82 -15.27 2.73 19.72
N PHE A 83 -16.55 2.36 19.72
CA PHE A 83 -17.42 2.49 18.55
C PHE A 83 -18.77 3.05 19.01
N ASN A 84 -19.27 4.06 18.33
CA ASN A 84 -20.44 4.78 18.78
C ASN A 84 -21.75 4.03 18.46
N PHE A 85 -22.24 3.25 19.43
CA PHE A 85 -23.49 2.50 19.29
C PHE A 85 -24.76 3.36 19.19
N TYR A 86 -24.71 4.65 19.52
CA TYR A 86 -25.79 5.57 19.19
C TYR A 86 -25.91 5.72 17.66
N ASN A 87 -24.78 5.91 16.97
CA ASN A 87 -24.74 6.05 15.52
C ASN A 87 -25.03 4.73 14.80
N VAL A 88 -24.67 3.59 15.39
CA VAL A 88 -25.12 2.28 14.89
C VAL A 88 -26.64 2.22 14.79
N HIS A 89 -27.35 2.73 15.80
CA HIS A 89 -28.81 2.67 15.82
C HIS A 89 -29.47 3.77 14.98
N TYR A 90 -29.05 5.02 15.16
CA TYR A 90 -29.76 6.18 14.60
C TYR A 90 -29.20 6.66 13.25
N ALA A 91 -27.92 6.41 12.98
CA ALA A 91 -27.27 6.75 11.72
C ALA A 91 -26.99 5.50 10.88
N GLN A 92 -27.41 4.31 11.32
CA GLN A 92 -27.22 3.04 10.64
C GLN A 92 -25.75 2.70 10.35
N HIS A 93 -24.82 3.07 11.23
CA HIS A 93 -23.41 2.70 11.03
C HIS A 93 -23.20 1.18 11.15
N HIS A 94 -22.33 0.65 10.29
CA HIS A 94 -21.93 -0.76 10.29
C HIS A 94 -20.43 -0.91 10.55
N VAL A 95 -20.03 -2.07 11.06
CA VAL A 95 -18.63 -2.47 11.16
C VAL A 95 -18.42 -3.82 10.48
N ALA A 96 -17.46 -3.88 9.57
CA ALA A 96 -17.11 -5.08 8.83
C ALA A 96 -15.64 -5.43 9.04
N GLY A 97 -15.37 -6.62 9.59
CA GLY A 97 -14.02 -7.17 9.63
C GLY A 97 -13.72 -7.96 8.37
N THR A 98 -12.56 -7.74 7.75
CA THR A 98 -12.13 -8.50 6.57
C THR A 98 -10.78 -9.17 6.81
N SER A 99 -10.61 -10.39 6.29
CA SER A 99 -9.36 -11.13 6.38
C SER A 99 -9.20 -12.07 5.18
N GLY A 100 -8.02 -12.03 4.57
CA GLY A 100 -7.66 -12.91 3.46
C GLY A 100 -8.43 -12.62 2.17
N SER A 101 -8.39 -13.61 1.27
CA SER A 101 -9.06 -13.57 -0.02
C SER A 101 -9.54 -14.97 -0.38
N THR A 102 -10.68 -15.04 -1.04
CA THR A 102 -11.26 -16.27 -1.56
C THR A 102 -10.64 -16.63 -2.91
N PRO A 103 -10.81 -17.88 -3.39
CA PRO A 103 -10.42 -18.24 -4.75
C PRO A 103 -11.13 -17.42 -5.84
N ALA A 104 -12.31 -16.85 -5.57
CA ALA A 104 -13.00 -15.95 -6.49
C ALA A 104 -12.25 -14.62 -6.59
N ASP A 105 -11.90 -14.02 -5.44
CA ASP A 105 -11.11 -12.77 -5.39
C ASP A 105 -9.79 -12.91 -6.15
N MET A 106 -9.12 -14.06 -6.03
CA MET A 106 -7.87 -14.33 -6.76
C MET A 106 -8.08 -14.34 -8.28
N LYS A 107 -9.22 -14.85 -8.77
CA LYS A 107 -9.54 -14.82 -10.22
C LYS A 107 -9.79 -13.39 -10.69
N ASP A 108 -10.52 -12.61 -9.90
CA ASP A 108 -10.84 -11.23 -10.23
C ASP A 108 -9.57 -10.37 -10.27
N ILE A 109 -8.65 -10.56 -9.31
CA ILE A 109 -7.34 -9.89 -9.32
C ILE A 109 -6.52 -10.28 -10.55
N VAL A 110 -6.45 -11.57 -10.91
CA VAL A 110 -5.72 -12.01 -12.12
C VAL A 110 -6.31 -11.38 -13.39
N ASP A 111 -7.64 -11.29 -13.51
CA ASP A 111 -8.31 -10.64 -14.62
C ASP A 111 -8.00 -9.13 -14.67
N LEU A 112 -8.03 -8.44 -13.53
CA LEU A 112 -7.68 -7.02 -13.44
C LEU A 112 -6.22 -6.73 -13.80
N LEU A 113 -5.28 -7.59 -13.37
CA LEU A 113 -3.88 -7.53 -13.76
C LEU A 113 -3.70 -7.76 -15.27
N GLY A 114 -4.36 -8.79 -15.82
CA GLY A 114 -4.33 -9.08 -17.26
C GLY A 114 -4.90 -7.95 -18.12
N LYS A 115 -5.88 -7.22 -17.60
CA LYS A 115 -6.46 -6.01 -18.21
C LYS A 115 -5.67 -4.73 -17.93
N LYS A 116 -4.53 -4.81 -17.24
CA LYS A 116 -3.70 -3.66 -16.81
C LYS A 116 -4.48 -2.60 -16.03
N ARG A 117 -5.49 -3.03 -15.26
CA ARG A 117 -6.28 -2.15 -14.38
C ARG A 117 -5.71 -2.03 -12.97
N LEU A 118 -4.77 -2.91 -12.62
CA LEU A 118 -4.03 -2.89 -11.37
C LEU A 118 -2.54 -3.08 -11.66
N ASP A 119 -1.70 -2.35 -10.94
CA ASP A 119 -0.25 -2.52 -10.97
C ASP A 119 0.29 -2.68 -9.54
N PRO A 120 0.70 -3.91 -9.14
CA PRO A 120 1.21 -4.16 -7.80
C PRO A 120 2.67 -3.73 -7.63
N SER A 121 3.38 -3.37 -8.71
CA SER A 121 4.79 -2.99 -8.68
C SER A 121 5.06 -1.77 -7.79
N VAL A 122 4.07 -0.88 -7.65
CA VAL A 122 4.08 0.30 -6.76
C VAL A 122 4.40 -0.04 -5.29
N MET A 123 4.13 -1.27 -4.88
CA MET A 123 4.42 -1.74 -3.53
C MET A 123 5.87 -2.19 -3.35
N ILE A 124 6.56 -2.59 -4.43
CA ILE A 124 7.91 -3.15 -4.38
C ILE A 124 8.91 -2.01 -4.17
N THR A 125 9.80 -2.18 -3.19
CA THR A 125 10.80 -1.16 -2.85
C THR A 125 12.20 -1.71 -2.70
N HIS A 126 12.32 -3.01 -2.49
CA HIS A 126 13.59 -3.69 -2.29
C HIS A 126 13.58 -5.01 -3.05
N ILE A 127 14.74 -5.35 -3.59
CA ILE A 127 15.02 -6.60 -4.29
C ILE A 127 16.14 -7.31 -3.53
N GLY A 128 16.04 -8.62 -3.36
CA GLY A 128 17.06 -9.44 -2.71
C GLY A 128 17.08 -10.86 -3.22
N GLY A 129 18.16 -11.57 -2.90
CA GLY A 129 18.38 -12.97 -3.17
C GLY A 129 18.04 -13.85 -1.97
N ILE A 130 18.31 -15.15 -2.09
CA ILE A 130 18.00 -16.13 -1.03
C ILE A 130 18.76 -15.85 0.27
N ASP A 131 19.99 -15.32 0.18
CA ASP A 131 20.85 -14.93 1.28
C ASP A 131 20.30 -13.75 2.10
N ALA A 132 19.47 -12.90 1.50
CA ALA A 132 18.79 -11.80 2.18
C ALA A 132 17.58 -12.25 3.02
N ALA A 133 17.01 -13.43 2.75
CA ALA A 133 15.69 -13.82 3.27
C ALA A 133 15.63 -13.89 4.81
N ILE A 134 16.62 -14.54 5.43
CA ILE A 134 16.65 -14.77 6.89
C ILE A 134 16.76 -13.44 7.63
N ASN A 135 17.75 -12.62 7.28
CA ASN A 135 18.00 -11.36 7.96
C ASN A 135 16.84 -10.38 7.76
N THR A 136 16.29 -10.32 6.54
CA THR A 136 15.13 -9.48 6.21
C THR A 136 13.92 -9.86 7.05
N THR A 137 13.64 -11.16 7.21
CA THR A 137 12.51 -11.64 8.00
C THR A 137 12.65 -11.28 9.48
N LEU A 138 13.84 -11.51 10.06
CA LEU A 138 14.10 -11.23 11.47
C LEU A 138 14.05 -9.73 11.82
N ASN A 139 14.38 -8.86 10.86
CA ASN A 139 14.50 -7.42 11.09
C ASN A 139 13.44 -6.58 10.35
N LEU A 140 12.43 -7.20 9.73
CA LEU A 140 11.45 -6.55 8.86
C LEU A 140 10.85 -5.25 9.44
N PRO A 141 10.45 -5.17 10.74
CA PRO A 141 9.90 -3.94 11.30
C PRO A 141 10.85 -2.74 11.31
N LYS A 142 12.16 -2.98 11.22
CA LYS A 142 13.21 -1.95 11.21
C LYS A 142 13.64 -1.55 9.80
N ILE A 143 13.21 -2.28 8.78
CA ILE A 143 13.59 -2.04 7.38
C ILE A 143 12.51 -1.16 6.73
N PRO A 144 12.82 0.08 6.33
CA PRO A 144 11.86 1.00 5.74
C PRO A 144 11.35 0.52 4.37
N GLY A 145 10.41 1.25 3.78
CA GLY A 145 9.84 0.94 2.46
C GLY A 145 8.68 -0.06 2.50
N GLY A 146 8.19 -0.41 1.31
CA GLY A 146 7.05 -1.31 1.10
C GLY A 146 7.47 -2.78 1.11
N LYS A 147 7.01 -3.53 0.09
CA LYS A 147 7.34 -4.94 -0.11
C LYS A 147 8.80 -5.14 -0.50
N LYS A 148 9.35 -6.26 -0.02
CA LYS A 148 10.70 -6.76 -0.26
C LYS A 148 10.54 -8.02 -1.11
N LEU A 149 10.96 -7.97 -2.37
CA LEU A 149 10.86 -9.10 -3.30
C LEU A 149 12.14 -9.93 -3.21
N ILE A 150 11.99 -11.24 -2.99
CA ILE A 150 13.10 -12.17 -2.83
C ILE A 150 13.12 -13.16 -3.99
N TYR A 151 14.19 -13.15 -4.76
CA TYR A 151 14.48 -14.12 -5.80
C TYR A 151 15.28 -15.27 -5.21
N THR A 152 14.67 -16.45 -5.13
CA THR A 152 15.28 -17.59 -4.44
C THR A 152 16.40 -18.28 -5.22
N HIS A 153 16.62 -17.85 -6.47
CA HIS A 153 17.55 -18.45 -7.42
C HIS A 153 18.92 -17.74 -7.46
N ILE A 154 19.04 -16.58 -6.81
CA ILE A 154 20.23 -15.72 -6.88
C ILE A 154 20.72 -15.37 -5.47
N GLU A 155 21.97 -14.93 -5.38
CA GLU A 155 22.54 -14.32 -4.17
C GLU A 155 22.64 -12.81 -4.37
N LEU A 156 21.93 -12.06 -3.54
CA LEU A 156 21.85 -10.61 -3.62
C LEU A 156 21.46 -10.05 -2.24
N PRO A 157 22.33 -9.25 -1.60
CA PRO A 157 21.94 -8.53 -0.40
C PRO A 157 20.65 -7.74 -0.62
N LEU A 158 19.80 -7.62 0.42
CA LEU A 158 18.58 -6.84 0.31
C LEU A 158 18.93 -5.40 -0.09
N THR A 159 18.54 -5.01 -1.29
CA THR A 159 18.93 -3.74 -1.91
C THR A 159 17.69 -2.91 -2.18
N ALA A 160 17.67 -1.67 -1.70
CA ALA A 160 16.59 -0.75 -2.04
C ALA A 160 16.71 -0.32 -3.50
N ILE A 161 15.60 -0.27 -4.22
CA ILE A 161 15.57 0.20 -5.61
C ILE A 161 16.12 1.63 -5.71
N ALA A 162 15.85 2.46 -4.68
CA ALA A 162 16.36 3.83 -4.60
C ALA A 162 17.90 3.93 -4.55
N ASP A 163 18.59 2.85 -4.16
CA ASP A 163 20.04 2.82 -4.03
C ASP A 163 20.75 2.34 -5.32
N PHE A 164 20.00 1.88 -6.34
CA PHE A 164 20.59 1.36 -7.57
C PHE A 164 21.48 2.39 -8.29
N SER A 165 21.08 3.66 -8.31
CA SER A 165 21.90 4.72 -8.92
C SER A 165 23.26 4.90 -8.23
N GLU A 166 23.33 4.69 -6.90
CA GLU A 166 24.59 4.80 -6.15
C GLU A 166 25.46 3.57 -6.37
N LEU A 167 24.87 2.38 -6.26
CA LEU A 167 25.55 1.10 -6.51
C LEU A 167 26.03 0.98 -7.96
N GLY A 168 25.31 1.59 -8.90
CA GLY A 168 25.67 1.66 -10.32
C GLY A 168 26.98 2.37 -10.62
N LYS A 169 27.53 3.15 -9.66
CA LYS A 169 28.85 3.78 -9.79
C LYS A 169 30.00 2.78 -9.72
N THR A 170 29.79 1.64 -9.05
CA THR A 170 30.83 0.63 -8.82
C THR A 170 30.50 -0.72 -9.47
N ASP A 171 29.22 -1.02 -9.71
CA ASP A 171 28.77 -2.24 -10.38
C ASP A 171 27.81 -1.91 -11.53
N ASN A 172 28.25 -2.22 -12.76
CA ASN A 172 27.53 -1.92 -13.98
C ASN A 172 26.14 -2.59 -14.05
N ARG A 173 25.91 -3.70 -13.32
CA ARG A 173 24.61 -4.36 -13.28
C ARG A 173 23.55 -3.48 -12.62
N PHE A 174 23.88 -2.82 -11.52
CA PHE A 174 22.98 -1.88 -10.85
C PHE A 174 22.74 -0.61 -11.67
N ARG A 175 23.72 -0.15 -12.46
CA ARG A 175 23.52 0.97 -13.39
C ARG A 175 22.44 0.64 -14.43
N ILE A 176 22.49 -0.56 -15.00
CA ILE A 176 21.49 -1.01 -15.99
C ILE A 176 20.11 -1.16 -15.33
N LEU A 177 20.04 -1.75 -14.13
CA LEU A 177 18.79 -1.83 -13.36
C LEU A 177 18.19 -0.45 -13.04
N ASP A 178 19.02 0.52 -12.65
CA ASP A 178 18.59 1.91 -12.39
C ASP A 178 17.99 2.56 -13.64
N GLU A 179 18.60 2.37 -14.81
CA GLU A 179 18.09 2.87 -16.10
C GLU A 179 16.71 2.24 -16.44
N MET A 180 16.56 0.93 -16.27
CA MET A 180 15.31 0.21 -16.51
C MET A 180 14.19 0.65 -15.57
N VAL A 181 14.49 0.79 -14.28
CA VAL A 181 13.52 1.26 -13.28
C VAL A 181 13.10 2.70 -13.54
N LYS A 182 14.04 3.59 -13.90
CA LYS A 182 13.74 4.99 -14.25
C LYS A 182 12.85 5.10 -15.49
N ALA A 183 13.04 4.22 -16.47
CA ALA A 183 12.16 4.14 -17.64
C ALA A 183 10.72 3.70 -17.30
N ASN A 184 10.52 3.08 -16.12
CA ASN A 184 9.24 2.58 -15.62
C ASN A 184 8.76 3.35 -14.38
N ASN A 185 8.89 4.68 -14.39
CA ASN A 185 8.43 5.57 -13.31
C ASN A 185 9.02 5.26 -11.92
N GLY A 186 10.22 4.68 -11.86
CA GLY A 186 10.85 4.30 -10.59
C GLY A 186 10.32 2.97 -10.02
N LEU A 187 9.59 2.18 -10.81
CA LEU A 187 8.99 0.92 -10.41
C LEU A 187 9.75 -0.28 -10.95
N TRP A 188 9.62 -1.40 -10.25
CA TRP A 188 10.15 -2.69 -10.71
C TRP A 188 9.34 -3.19 -11.91
N SER A 189 10.02 -3.72 -12.93
CA SER A 189 9.39 -4.18 -14.17
C SER A 189 9.84 -5.58 -14.58
N ALA A 190 9.15 -6.16 -15.56
CA ALA A 190 9.49 -7.48 -16.10
C ALA A 190 10.87 -7.47 -16.77
N GLU A 191 11.24 -6.40 -17.46
CA GLU A 191 12.55 -6.25 -18.11
C GLU A 191 13.68 -6.18 -17.06
N ALA A 192 13.44 -5.49 -15.94
CA ALA A 192 14.40 -5.43 -14.84
C ALA A 192 14.57 -6.79 -14.14
N GLU A 193 13.47 -7.54 -13.99
CA GLU A 193 13.48 -8.91 -13.46
C GLU A 193 14.24 -9.87 -14.37
N GLU A 194 13.99 -9.86 -15.67
CA GLU A 194 14.70 -10.68 -16.65
C GLU A 194 16.20 -10.40 -16.62
N TYR A 195 16.58 -9.12 -16.67
CA TYR A 195 17.98 -8.73 -16.55
C TYR A 195 18.62 -9.17 -15.23
N LEU A 196 17.91 -9.04 -14.11
CA LEU A 196 18.40 -9.47 -12.80
C LEU A 196 18.74 -10.97 -12.82
N LEU A 197 17.82 -11.81 -13.29
CA LEU A 197 17.97 -13.27 -13.28
C LEU A 197 19.08 -13.78 -14.20
N GLU A 198 19.44 -13.01 -15.24
CA GLU A 198 20.53 -13.36 -16.14
C GLU A 198 21.92 -12.92 -15.65
N ASN A 199 21.99 -11.96 -14.71
CA ASN A 199 23.24 -11.23 -14.38
C ASN A 199 23.64 -11.28 -12.89
N PHE A 200 22.82 -11.85 -12.01
CA PHE A 200 23.08 -12.00 -10.57
C PHE A 200 23.06 -13.48 -10.16
#